data_AF-A0A8J3JF43-F1
#
_entry.id   AF-A0A8J3JF43-F1
#
_cell.length_a   1.000
_cell.length_b   1.000
_cell.length_c   1.000
_cell.angle_alpha   90.00
_cell.angle_beta   90.00
_cell.angle_gamma   90.00
#
_symmetry.space_group_name_H-M   'P 1'
#
loop_
_entity.id
_entity.type
_entity.pdbx_description
1 polymer ?
#
loop_
_entity_poly.entity_id
_entity_poly.type
_entity_poly.pdbx_seq_one_letter_code
_entity_poly.pdbx_strand_id
1 'polypeptide(L)'
;MGERADLLRILTEQRDTLLVTVDGITDEQARQRSTVSELTLGGLVRHLDRCYRTWLAIMAGRGPEMTAAEMVDPDQYRMRDEETVAGLVAAFRATFDELAAALDAADDLDRTVPLPVMPWATGDPQHWSLRYIVLHLFRETSHHSGHADIIREALDGASTTARLAEVLGMAD
;
A
#
# COMPACT_ATOMS: atom_id res chain seq x y z
N MET A 1 4.99 13.89 20.91
CA MET A 1 5.12 12.50 20.45
C MET A 1 6.55 12.31 19.95
N GLY A 2 7.08 11.08 19.96
CA GLY A 2 8.41 10.80 19.42
C GLY A 2 8.35 10.43 17.94
N GLU A 3 9.49 10.47 17.24
CA GLU A 3 9.58 10.20 15.80
C GLU A 3 8.84 8.93 15.36
N ARG A 4 9.03 7.81 16.06
CA ARG A 4 8.33 6.54 15.77
C ARG A 4 6.81 6.70 15.76
N ALA A 5 6.27 7.36 16.77
CA ALA A 5 4.83 7.56 16.91
C ALA A 5 4.29 8.48 15.81
N ASP A 6 5.05 9.50 15.40
CA ASP A 6 4.65 10.40 14.30
C ASP A 6 4.68 9.69 12.94
N LEU A 7 5.69 8.85 12.68
CA LEU A 7 5.77 8.03 11.46
C LEU A 7 4.64 7.00 11.36
N LEU A 8 4.33 6.31 12.47
CA LEU A 8 3.21 5.37 12.51
C LEU A 8 1.87 6.09 12.32
N ARG A 9 1.70 7.25 12.96
CA ARG A 9 0.47 8.04 12.84
C ARG A 9 0.24 8.48 11.39
N ILE A 10 1.23 9.09 10.73
CA ILE A 10 1.06 9.58 9.36
C ILE A 10 0.85 8.44 8.36
N LEU A 11 1.51 7.29 8.56
CA LEU A 11 1.30 6.12 7.71
C LEU A 11 -0.10 5.52 7.91
N THR A 12 -0.60 5.51 9.15
CA THR A 12 -1.96 5.06 9.49
C THR A 12 -3.01 5.95 8.84
N GLU A 13 -2.87 7.28 8.99
CA GLU A 13 -3.76 8.27 8.38
C GLU A 13 -3.80 8.11 6.85
N GLN A 14 -2.65 7.87 6.21
CA GLN A 14 -2.57 7.68 4.76
C GLN A 14 -3.22 6.36 4.30
N ARG A 15 -3.01 5.25 5.04
CA ARG A 15 -3.70 3.98 4.78
C ARG A 15 -5.21 4.16 4.89
N ASP A 16 -5.69 4.81 5.94
CA ASP A 16 -7.12 5.00 6.14
C ASP A 16 -7.73 5.89 5.05
N THR A 17 -7.02 6.94 4.63
CA THR A 17 -7.40 7.79 3.50
C THR A 17 -7.55 6.97 2.20
N LEU A 18 -6.56 6.12 1.88
CA LEU A 18 -6.68 5.21 0.73
C LEU A 18 -7.93 4.33 0.84
N LEU A 19 -8.20 3.76 2.01
CA LEU A 19 -9.30 2.80 2.18
C LEU A 19 -10.69 3.44 2.03
N VAL A 20 -10.83 4.77 2.19
CA VAL A 20 -12.06 5.49 1.84
C VAL A 20 -12.38 5.39 0.35
N THR A 21 -11.36 5.39 -0.53
CA THR A 21 -11.57 5.30 -1.99
C THR A 21 -12.29 4.03 -2.44
N VAL A 22 -12.13 2.94 -1.67
CA VAL A 22 -12.72 1.63 -1.96
C VAL A 22 -13.91 1.31 -1.05
N ASP A 23 -14.37 2.27 -0.25
CA ASP A 23 -15.56 2.08 0.55
C ASP A 23 -16.83 2.04 -0.33
N GLY A 24 -17.71 1.09 -0.04
CA GLY A 24 -18.99 0.93 -0.71
C GLY A 24 -18.96 0.47 -2.18
N ILE A 25 -17.82 0.07 -2.76
CA ILE A 25 -17.78 -0.50 -4.12
C ILE A 25 -18.03 -2.00 -4.12
N THR A 26 -18.55 -2.50 -5.24
CA THR A 26 -18.66 -3.93 -5.53
C THR A 26 -17.33 -4.53 -6.00
N ASP A 27 -17.20 -5.86 -5.97
CA ASP A 27 -16.04 -6.55 -6.54
C ASP A 27 -15.90 -6.29 -8.05
N GLU A 28 -17.01 -6.18 -8.78
CA GLU A 28 -17.02 -5.85 -10.21
C GLU A 28 -16.43 -4.46 -10.45
N GLN A 29 -16.90 -3.47 -9.70
CA GLN A 29 -16.35 -2.11 -9.74
C GLN A 29 -14.87 -2.06 -9.34
N ALA A 30 -14.46 -2.86 -8.35
CA ALA A 30 -13.07 -2.94 -7.93
C ALA A 30 -12.15 -3.53 -9.02
N ARG A 31 -12.68 -4.37 -9.93
CA ARG A 31 -11.98 -4.91 -11.11
C ARG A 31 -12.04 -4.01 -12.34
N GLN A 32 -12.97 -3.06 -12.38
CA GLN A 32 -13.21 -2.26 -13.57
C GLN A 32 -12.05 -1.29 -13.84
N ARG A 33 -11.59 -1.26 -15.09
CA ARG A 33 -10.71 -0.21 -15.60
C ARG A 33 -11.57 1.00 -16.00
N SER A 34 -11.64 2.00 -15.14
CA SER A 34 -12.44 3.22 -15.38
C SER A 34 -11.64 4.32 -16.10
N THR A 35 -10.34 4.15 -16.33
CA THR A 35 -9.47 5.12 -17.00
C THR A 35 -8.66 4.46 -18.12
N VAL A 36 -7.90 5.25 -18.88
CA VAL A 36 -6.97 4.74 -19.91
C VAL A 36 -5.83 3.88 -19.36
N SER A 37 -5.59 3.95 -18.04
CA SER A 37 -4.57 3.15 -17.37
C SER A 37 -5.01 1.69 -17.18
N GLU A 38 -4.05 0.79 -16.90
CA GLU A 38 -4.30 -0.60 -16.51
C GLU A 38 -4.73 -0.74 -15.02
N LEU A 39 -4.64 0.35 -14.25
CA LEU A 39 -4.94 0.36 -12.82
C LEU A 39 -6.43 0.13 -12.53
N THR A 40 -6.70 -0.64 -11.47
CA THR A 40 -8.04 -0.91 -10.91
C THR A 40 -8.03 -0.65 -9.42
N LEU A 41 -9.15 -0.27 -8.81
CA LEU A 41 -9.21 0.02 -7.36
C LEU A 41 -8.79 -1.19 -6.51
N GLY A 42 -9.33 -2.38 -6.82
CA GLY A 42 -8.95 -3.62 -6.14
C GLY A 42 -7.48 -3.97 -6.37
N GLY A 43 -6.99 -3.74 -7.60
CA GLY A 43 -5.60 -3.97 -7.94
C GLY A 43 -4.62 -3.06 -7.18
N LEU A 44 -4.99 -1.81 -6.91
CA LEU A 44 -4.18 -0.90 -6.10
C LEU A 44 -4.10 -1.35 -4.64
N VAL A 45 -5.21 -1.78 -4.03
CA VAL A 45 -5.21 -2.33 -2.66
C VAL A 45 -4.34 -3.58 -2.58
N ARG A 46 -4.50 -4.50 -3.54
CA ARG A 46 -3.68 -5.71 -3.66
C ARG A 46 -2.19 -5.40 -3.81
N HIS A 47 -1.85 -4.43 -4.66
CA HIS A 47 -0.47 -4.01 -4.87
C HIS A 47 0.15 -3.50 -3.57
N LEU A 48 -0.53 -2.60 -2.86
CA LEU A 48 -0.01 -2.03 -1.62
C LEU A 48 0.13 -3.08 -0.52
N ASP A 49 -0.85 -3.97 -0.35
CA ASP A 49 -0.74 -5.10 0.57
C ASP A 49 0.48 -5.98 0.27
N ARG A 50 0.73 -6.28 -1.01
CA ARG A 50 1.94 -7.00 -1.42
C ARG A 50 3.21 -6.21 -1.11
N CYS A 51 3.25 -4.91 -1.38
CA CYS A 51 4.40 -4.05 -1.05
C CYS A 51 4.72 -4.10 0.44
N TYR A 52 3.72 -4.01 1.30
CA TYR A 52 3.92 -4.08 2.75
C TYR A 52 4.43 -5.47 3.19
N ARG A 53 3.87 -6.56 2.66
CA ARG A 53 4.38 -7.93 2.93
C ARG A 53 5.84 -8.10 2.53
N THR A 54 6.23 -7.58 1.38
CA THR A 54 7.62 -7.61 0.91
C THR A 54 8.55 -6.89 1.88
N TRP A 55 8.17 -5.69 2.34
CA TRP A 55 8.99 -4.92 3.28
C TRP A 55 9.04 -5.55 4.67
N LEU A 56 7.95 -6.16 5.15
CA LEU A 56 7.94 -6.98 6.37
C LEU A 56 8.93 -8.14 6.29
N ALA A 57 8.97 -8.85 5.17
CA ALA A 57 9.92 -9.93 4.94
C ALA A 57 11.37 -9.42 5.00
N ILE A 58 11.67 -8.33 4.29
CA ILE A 58 12.99 -7.67 4.27
C ILE A 58 13.39 -7.22 5.69
N MET A 59 12.48 -6.59 6.43
CA MET A 59 12.72 -6.14 7.82
C MET A 59 13.09 -7.31 8.75
N ALA A 60 12.51 -8.48 8.50
CA ALA A 60 12.77 -9.74 9.22
C ALA A 60 14.01 -10.49 8.70
N GLY A 61 14.79 -9.90 7.78
CA GLY A 61 15.99 -10.53 7.21
C GLY A 61 15.68 -11.67 6.22
N ARG A 62 14.43 -11.78 5.77
CA ARG A 62 14.06 -12.67 4.67
C ARG A 62 14.27 -11.93 3.36
N GLY A 63 14.79 -12.63 2.34
CA GLY A 63 14.82 -12.08 0.98
C GLY A 63 13.39 -11.79 0.50
N PRO A 64 13.21 -10.93 -0.52
CA PRO A 64 11.90 -10.81 -1.12
C PRO A 64 11.56 -12.17 -1.72
N GLU A 65 10.31 -12.60 -1.57
CA GLU A 65 9.82 -13.81 -2.22
C GLU A 65 9.72 -13.63 -3.76
N MET A 66 9.94 -12.41 -4.26
CA MET A 66 9.74 -12.04 -5.65
C MET A 66 11.02 -12.02 -6.47
N THR A 67 10.92 -12.59 -7.66
CA THR A 67 11.84 -12.43 -8.77
C THR A 67 11.73 -11.04 -9.40
N ALA A 68 12.78 -10.67 -10.13
CA ALA A 68 12.80 -9.52 -11.04
C ALA A 68 11.57 -9.40 -11.94
N ALA A 69 11.12 -10.51 -12.51
CA ALA A 69 9.99 -10.53 -13.44
C ALA A 69 8.68 -10.17 -12.71
N GLU A 70 8.50 -10.67 -11.50
CA GLU A 70 7.32 -10.38 -10.67
C GLU A 70 7.28 -8.92 -10.21
N MET A 71 8.43 -8.25 -10.07
CA MET A 71 8.48 -6.82 -9.72
C MET A 71 7.94 -5.92 -10.83
N VAL A 72 8.09 -6.33 -12.09
CA VAL A 72 7.69 -5.54 -13.26
C VAL A 72 6.46 -6.11 -13.97
N ASP A 73 5.80 -7.10 -13.37
CA ASP A 73 4.60 -7.73 -13.92
C ASP A 73 3.46 -6.69 -13.99
N PRO A 74 2.89 -6.40 -15.17
CA PRO A 74 1.74 -5.50 -15.29
C PRO A 74 0.48 -6.01 -14.54
N ASP A 75 0.34 -7.32 -14.34
CA ASP A 75 -0.78 -7.92 -13.59
C ASP A 75 -0.71 -7.60 -12.08
N GLN A 76 0.35 -6.91 -11.65
CA GLN A 76 0.48 -6.46 -10.27
C GLN A 76 -0.60 -5.47 -9.82
N TYR A 77 -1.25 -4.78 -10.77
CA TYR A 77 -2.33 -3.81 -10.52
C TYR A 77 -3.72 -4.33 -10.94
N ARG A 78 -3.85 -5.64 -11.13
CA ARG A 78 -5.12 -6.30 -11.41
C ARG A 78 -5.60 -7.08 -10.18
N MET A 79 -6.90 -6.96 -9.90
CA MET A 79 -7.61 -7.80 -8.93
C MET A 79 -8.03 -9.11 -9.62
N ARG A 80 -7.69 -10.25 -9.03
CA ARG A 80 -7.92 -11.60 -9.59
C ARG A 80 -9.34 -12.09 -9.33
N ASP A 81 -9.90 -12.85 -10.26
CA ASP A 81 -11.33 -13.20 -10.32
C ASP A 81 -11.88 -13.83 -9.02
N GLU A 82 -11.03 -14.53 -8.25
CA GLU A 82 -11.35 -15.16 -6.97
C GLU A 82 -11.27 -14.23 -5.74
N GLU A 83 -10.62 -13.07 -5.86
CA GLU A 83 -10.45 -12.11 -4.77
C GLU A 83 -11.71 -11.29 -4.54
N THR A 84 -11.89 -10.72 -3.35
CA THR A 84 -12.95 -9.75 -3.06
C THR A 84 -12.35 -8.46 -2.52
N VAL A 85 -12.99 -7.31 -2.75
CA VAL A 85 -12.51 -6.02 -2.25
C VAL A 85 -12.45 -6.03 -0.72
N ALA A 86 -13.46 -6.61 -0.08
CA ALA A 86 -13.48 -6.79 1.38
C ALA A 86 -12.32 -7.66 1.86
N GLY A 87 -12.02 -8.77 1.16
CA GLY A 87 -10.89 -9.64 1.49
C GLY A 87 -9.53 -8.95 1.32
N LEU A 88 -9.35 -8.17 0.26
CA LEU A 88 -8.13 -7.40 0.03
C LEU A 88 -7.93 -6.30 1.07
N VAL A 89 -8.99 -5.59 1.45
CA VAL A 89 -8.95 -4.58 2.52
C VAL A 89 -8.60 -5.23 3.86
N ALA A 90 -9.21 -6.38 4.18
CA ALA A 90 -8.90 -7.11 5.40
C ALA A 90 -7.44 -7.60 5.44
N ALA A 91 -6.94 -8.16 4.34
CA ALA A 91 -5.55 -8.56 4.21
C ALA A 91 -4.60 -7.37 4.37
N PHE A 92 -4.89 -6.24 3.71
CA PHE A 92 -4.05 -5.05 3.81
C PHE A 92 -3.99 -4.49 5.23
N ARG A 93 -5.13 -4.46 5.93
CA ARG A 93 -5.18 -4.05 7.35
C ARG A 93 -4.36 -4.97 8.24
N ALA A 94 -4.48 -6.28 8.06
CA ALA A 94 -3.70 -7.26 8.83
C ALA A 94 -2.19 -7.09 8.59
N THR A 95 -1.77 -6.98 7.33
CA THR A 95 -0.36 -6.74 6.98
C THR A 95 0.15 -5.41 7.57
N PHE A 96 -0.68 -4.37 7.58
CA PHE A 96 -0.33 -3.10 8.20
C PHE A 96 -0.13 -3.26 9.71
N ASP A 97 -1.02 -3.97 10.40
CA ASP A 97 -0.93 -4.16 11.85
C ASP A 97 0.34 -4.95 12.22
N GLU A 98 0.74 -5.93 11.41
CA GLU A 98 2.03 -6.63 11.54
C GLU A 98 3.21 -5.67 11.39
N LEU A 99 3.18 -4.76 10.41
CA LEU A 99 4.21 -3.74 10.22
C LEU A 99 4.30 -2.80 11.42
N ALA A 100 3.15 -2.31 11.90
CA ALA A 100 3.09 -1.42 13.06
C ALA A 100 3.69 -2.10 14.30
N ALA A 101 3.31 -3.35 14.57
CA ALA A 101 3.86 -4.14 15.67
C ALA A 101 5.38 -4.36 15.53
N ALA A 102 5.88 -4.61 14.31
CA ALA A 102 7.30 -4.77 14.06
C ALA A 102 8.11 -3.47 14.30
N LEU A 103 7.53 -2.31 13.97
CA LEU A 103 8.14 -1.00 14.20
C LEU A 103 8.12 -0.59 15.68
N ASP A 104 7.05 -0.93 16.40
CA ASP A 104 6.94 -0.72 17.85
C ASP A 104 7.91 -1.60 18.63
N ALA A 105 8.12 -2.84 18.19
CA ALA A 105 9.08 -3.77 18.78
C ALA A 105 10.55 -3.48 18.42
N ALA A 106 10.80 -2.63 17.41
CA ALA A 106 12.16 -2.31 16.99
C ALA A 106 12.84 -1.36 17.98
N ASP A 107 13.99 -1.76 18.52
CA ASP A 107 14.78 -0.93 19.46
C ASP A 107 15.19 0.41 18.82
N ASP A 108 15.62 0.38 17.55
CA ASP A 108 16.15 1.52 16.83
C ASP A 108 15.64 1.57 15.38
N LEU A 109 15.13 2.73 14.95
CA LEU A 109 14.68 2.96 13.58
C LEU A 109 15.85 3.19 12.60
N ASP A 110 17.05 3.49 13.12
CA ASP A 110 18.29 3.56 12.34
C ASP A 110 18.90 2.20 12.01
N ARG A 111 18.38 1.11 12.59
CA ARG A 111 18.75 -0.26 12.19
C ARG A 111 18.57 -0.42 10.69
N THR A 112 19.63 -0.84 10.01
CA THR A 112 19.60 -1.09 8.57
C THR A 112 19.37 -2.56 8.25
N VAL A 113 18.76 -2.80 7.08
CA VAL A 113 18.60 -4.12 6.48
C VAL A 113 19.14 -4.10 5.05
N PRO A 114 19.78 -5.19 4.60
CA PRO A 114 20.22 -5.29 3.22
C PRO A 114 19.00 -5.35 2.29
N LEU A 115 19.09 -4.62 1.18
CA LEU A 115 18.13 -4.73 0.10
C LEU A 115 18.41 -5.97 -0.74
N PRO A 116 17.37 -6.51 -1.40
CA PRO A 116 17.55 -7.60 -2.35
C PRO A 116 18.54 -7.20 -3.44
N VAL A 117 19.50 -8.07 -3.71
CA VAL A 117 20.44 -7.88 -4.82
C VAL A 117 19.79 -8.43 -6.08
N MET A 118 19.48 -7.56 -7.04
CA MET A 118 18.97 -7.99 -8.34
C MET A 118 20.06 -8.78 -9.09
N PRO A 119 19.71 -9.79 -9.91
CA PRO A 119 20.70 -10.63 -10.60
C PRO A 119 21.68 -9.87 -11.50
N TRP A 120 21.30 -8.68 -11.96
CA TRP A 120 22.12 -7.80 -12.80
C TRP A 120 22.77 -6.64 -12.02
N ALA A 121 22.59 -6.56 -10.71
CA ALA A 121 23.18 -5.49 -9.91
C ALA A 121 24.70 -5.67 -9.84
N THR A 122 25.44 -4.59 -10.08
CA THR A 122 26.89 -4.52 -9.84
C THR A 122 27.15 -3.64 -8.63
N GLY A 123 28.02 -4.09 -7.72
CA GLY A 123 28.38 -3.38 -6.49
C GLY A 123 27.84 -4.01 -5.21
N ASP A 124 28.11 -3.35 -4.08
CA ASP A 124 27.70 -3.83 -2.75
C ASP A 124 26.17 -3.75 -2.58
N PRO A 125 25.57 -4.68 -1.79
CA PRO A 125 24.15 -4.61 -1.46
C PRO A 125 23.81 -3.26 -0.83
N GLN A 126 22.80 -2.58 -1.37
CA GLN A 126 22.27 -1.37 -0.76
C GLN A 126 21.62 -1.70 0.58
N HIS A 127 21.60 -0.75 1.51
CA HIS A 127 21.01 -0.94 2.83
C HIS A 127 20.07 0.22 3.13
N TRP A 128 18.88 -0.07 3.64
CA TRP A 128 17.92 0.93 4.10
C TRP A 128 17.69 0.79 5.60
N SER A 129 17.55 1.92 6.30
CA SER A 129 17.10 1.94 7.68
C SER A 129 15.60 1.65 7.77
N LEU A 130 15.12 1.17 8.92
CA LEU A 130 13.68 1.00 9.15
C LEU A 130 12.93 2.32 8.96
N ARG A 131 13.53 3.44 9.39
CA ARG A 131 13.00 4.79 9.14
C ARG A 131 12.76 5.02 7.64
N TYR A 132 13.74 4.70 6.79
CA TYR A 132 13.61 4.88 5.36
C TYR A 132 12.52 3.97 4.76
N ILE A 133 12.41 2.73 5.22
CA ILE A 133 11.37 1.80 4.79
C ILE A 133 9.97 2.37 5.06
N VAL A 134 9.73 2.92 6.26
CA VAL A 134 8.45 3.55 6.60
C VAL A 134 8.14 4.75 5.70
N LEU A 135 9.12 5.60 5.44
CA LEU A 135 8.97 6.74 4.53
C LEU A 135 8.72 6.30 3.08
N HIS A 136 9.31 5.18 2.66
CA HIS A 136 9.05 4.60 1.35
C HIS A 136 7.63 4.05 1.27
N LEU A 137 7.16 3.30 2.27
CA LEU A 137 5.77 2.81 2.32
C LEU A 137 4.74 3.94 2.35
N PHE A 138 5.04 5.03 3.07
CA PHE A 138 4.23 6.25 3.02
C PHE A 138 4.15 6.80 1.60
N ARG A 139 5.29 6.94 0.92
CA ARG A 139 5.36 7.43 -0.47
C ARG A 139 4.57 6.55 -1.43
N GLU A 140 4.71 5.23 -1.36
CA GLU A 140 3.96 4.28 -2.19
C GLU A 140 2.45 4.42 -1.96
N THR A 141 2.05 4.47 -0.69
CA THR A 141 0.63 4.60 -0.32
C THR A 141 0.06 5.94 -0.79
N SER A 142 0.77 7.04 -0.60
CA SER A 142 0.34 8.38 -1.04
C SER A 142 0.27 8.49 -2.57
N HIS A 143 1.24 7.92 -3.28
CA HIS A 143 1.24 7.90 -4.75
C HIS A 143 0.01 7.17 -5.29
N HIS A 144 -0.28 5.98 -4.76
CA HIS A 144 -1.42 5.19 -5.21
C HIS A 144 -2.77 5.68 -4.68
N SER A 145 -2.80 6.46 -3.60
CA SER A 145 -4.02 7.14 -3.15
C SER A 145 -4.51 8.16 -4.17
N GLY A 146 -3.60 8.94 -4.76
CA GLY A 146 -3.97 9.88 -5.84
C GLY A 146 -4.50 9.17 -7.08
N HIS A 147 -3.90 8.03 -7.46
CA HIS A 147 -4.44 7.21 -8.54
C HIS A 147 -5.82 6.64 -8.21
N ALA A 148 -6.03 6.16 -6.98
CA ALA A 148 -7.29 5.59 -6.55
C ALA A 148 -8.44 6.61 -6.61
N ASP A 149 -8.21 7.86 -6.20
CA ASP A 149 -9.22 8.91 -6.31
C ASP A 149 -9.64 9.16 -7.77
N ILE A 150 -8.70 9.33 -8.71
CA ILE A 150 -9.03 9.55 -10.12
C ILE A 150 -9.77 8.35 -10.74
N ILE A 151 -9.40 7.13 -10.35
CA ILE A 151 -10.09 5.91 -10.79
C ILE A 151 -11.51 5.87 -10.23
N ARG A 152 -11.70 6.26 -8.96
CA ARG A 152 -13.01 6.29 -8.31
C ARG A 152 -13.92 7.36 -8.93
N GLU A 153 -13.39 8.55 -9.17
CA GLU A 153 -14.11 9.65 -9.84
C GLU A 153 -14.61 9.22 -11.23
N ALA A 154 -13.76 8.54 -12.01
CA ALA A 154 -14.14 8.05 -13.33
C ALA A 154 -15.11 6.86 -13.28
N LEU A 155 -15.13 6.10 -12.18
CA LEU A 155 -15.97 4.92 -12.01
C LEU A 155 -17.42 5.29 -11.68
N ASP A 156 -17.64 6.15 -10.69
CA ASP A 156 -18.98 6.49 -10.19
C ASP A 156 -19.15 7.95 -9.73
N GLY A 157 -18.16 8.81 -9.97
CA GLY A 157 -18.17 10.22 -9.56
C GLY A 157 -17.88 10.47 -8.08
N ALA A 158 -17.64 9.43 -7.27
CA ALA A 158 -17.22 9.59 -5.89
C ALA A 158 -15.72 9.96 -5.80
N SER A 159 -15.32 10.46 -4.62
CA SER A 159 -13.92 10.69 -4.26
C SER A 159 -13.74 10.54 -2.76
N THR A 160 -12.51 10.44 -2.30
CA THR A 160 -12.17 10.44 -0.87
C THR A 160 -12.74 11.66 -0.16
N THR A 161 -12.60 12.84 -0.76
CA THR A 161 -13.10 14.09 -0.17
C THR A 161 -14.62 14.08 -0.04
N ALA A 162 -15.34 13.64 -1.07
CA ALA A 162 -16.81 13.57 -1.04
C ALA A 162 -17.31 12.59 0.03
N ARG A 163 -16.68 11.41 0.14
CA ARG A 163 -17.03 10.40 1.14
C ARG A 163 -16.71 10.85 2.57
N LEU A 164 -15.57 11.51 2.79
CA LEU A 164 -15.23 12.08 4.09
C LEU A 164 -16.23 13.17 4.50
N ALA A 165 -16.67 14.01 3.57
CA ALA A 165 -17.69 15.02 3.85
C ALA A 165 -19.00 14.38 4.35
N GLU A 166 -19.43 13.26 3.74
CA GLU A 166 -20.61 12.52 4.18
C GLU A 166 -20.46 11.94 5.59
N VAL A 167 -19.33 11.30 5.87
CA VAL A 167 -19.02 10.74 7.20
C VAL A 167 -19.03 11.83 8.28
N LEU A 168 -18.58 13.04 7.94
CA LEU A 168 -18.56 14.19 8.85
C LEU A 168 -19.90 14.95 8.92
N GLY A 169 -20.93 14.53 8.16
CA GLY A 169 -22.21 15.24 8.10
C GLY A 169 -22.13 16.62 7.43
N MET A 170 -21.17 16.79 6.52
CA MET A 170 -20.88 18.01 5.77
C MET A 170 -21.24 17.92 4.27
N ALA A 171 -21.98 16.88 3.87
CA ALA A 171 -22.49 16.76 2.51
C ALA A 171 -23.77 17.59 2.34
N ASP A 172 -23.87 18.33 1.23
CA ASP A 172 -25.01 19.18 0.86
C ASP A 172 -26.28 18.38 0.49
#